data_AF-A0A9P4YSA8-F1
#
_entry.id   AF-A0A9P4YSA8-F1
#
_cell.length_a   1.000
_cell.length_b   1.000
_cell.length_c   1.000
_cell.angle_alpha   90.00
_cell.angle_beta   90.00
_cell.angle_gamma   90.00
#
_symmetry.space_group_name_H-M   'P 1'
#
loop_
_entity.id
_entity.type
_entity.pdbx_description
1 polymer ?
#
loop_
_entity_poly.entity_id
_entity_poly.type
_entity_poly.pdbx_seq_one_letter_code
_entity_poly.pdbx_strand_id
1 'polypeptide(L)'
;MAHIYEYKPPHKLTALHIRRGLHPMNVHQDVVNRITIPPTEDRDASFQYSAEKLTTSAITQIYHYMIEGGLDYGLLTTGETIVFLKIDWEDPETLFYHVAEPKAEALAHPEHSDLCTAVAQYLAFTLIALNSLEGQHGQEERQNAMGILDT
;
A
#
# COMPACT_ATOMS: atom_id res chain seq x y z
N MET A 1 1.01 18.26 4.62
CA MET A 1 1.65 16.92 4.57
C MET A 1 1.54 16.45 3.13
N ALA A 2 2.62 15.96 2.50
CA ALA A 2 2.61 15.62 1.07
C ALA A 2 1.96 14.27 0.77
N HIS A 3 2.15 13.29 1.66
CA HIS A 3 1.59 11.94 1.58
C HIS A 3 1.48 11.38 3.00
N ILE A 4 0.61 10.38 3.20
CA ILE A 4 0.57 9.64 4.47
C ILE A 4 1.75 8.67 4.55
N TYR A 5 2.29 8.48 5.75
CA TYR A 5 3.37 7.55 6.00
C TYR A 5 2.98 6.57 7.11
N GLU A 6 3.12 5.27 6.85
CA GLU A 6 2.89 4.19 7.82
C GLU A 6 4.12 3.28 7.90
N TYR A 7 4.55 2.99 9.13
CA TYR A 7 5.61 2.01 9.38
C TYR A 7 5.07 0.79 10.12
N LYS A 8 5.34 -0.40 9.59
CA LYS A 8 5.08 -1.68 10.26
C LYS A 8 6.41 -2.38 10.51
N PRO A 9 6.72 -2.77 11.75
CA PRO A 9 7.98 -3.45 12.01
C PRO A 9 8.02 -4.84 11.33
N PRO A 10 9.20 -5.31 10.87
CA PRO A 10 9.33 -6.56 10.10
C PRO A 10 8.74 -7.80 10.75
N HIS A 11 8.72 -7.87 12.09
CA HIS A 11 8.15 -9.01 12.82
C HIS A 11 6.61 -9.04 12.82
N LYS A 12 5.94 -7.93 12.45
CA LYS A 12 4.48 -7.85 12.30
C LYS A 12 4.05 -7.97 10.83
N LEU A 13 4.85 -7.44 9.91
CA LEU A 13 4.61 -7.51 8.47
C LEU A 13 5.96 -7.67 7.78
N THR A 14 6.19 -8.81 7.12
CA THR A 14 7.46 -9.12 6.46
C THR A 14 7.39 -8.77 4.98
N ALA A 15 8.54 -8.65 4.33
CA ALA A 15 8.62 -8.53 2.87
C ALA A 15 7.86 -9.66 2.16
N LEU A 16 7.96 -10.89 2.68
CA LEU A 16 7.26 -12.05 2.12
C LEU A 16 5.74 -11.96 2.27
N HIS A 17 5.24 -11.47 3.42
CA HIS A 17 3.80 -11.19 3.56
C HIS A 17 3.34 -10.15 2.53
N ILE A 18 4.11 -9.09 2.30
CA ILE A 18 3.76 -8.05 1.31
C ILE A 18 3.74 -8.64 -0.10
N ARG A 19 4.80 -9.33 -0.54
CA ARG A 19 4.88 -9.91 -1.89
C ARG A 19 3.76 -10.92 -2.17
N ARG A 20 3.36 -11.67 -1.15
CA ARG A 20 2.37 -12.76 -1.28
C ARG A 20 0.94 -12.23 -1.10
N GLY A 21 0.74 -11.27 -0.22
CA GLY A 21 -0.55 -10.66 0.10
C GLY A 21 -0.97 -9.52 -0.80
N LEU A 22 -0.06 -8.86 -1.52
CA LEU A 22 -0.39 -7.87 -2.56
C LEU A 22 -0.40 -8.50 -3.94
N HIS A 23 -1.58 -8.51 -4.53
CA HIS A 23 -1.82 -8.79 -5.94
C HIS A 23 -3.09 -8.05 -6.37
N PRO A 24 -3.37 -7.92 -7.68
CA PRO A 24 -4.69 -7.47 -8.12
C PRO A 24 -5.77 -8.35 -7.50
N MET A 25 -6.69 -7.74 -6.73
CA MET A 25 -7.78 -8.42 -6.03
C MET A 25 -8.88 -7.42 -5.65
N ASN A 26 -10.09 -7.93 -5.42
CA ASN A 26 -11.12 -7.17 -4.75
C ASN A 26 -11.00 -7.42 -3.24
N VAL A 27 -10.45 -6.45 -2.50
CA VAL A 27 -10.18 -6.61 -1.06
C VAL A 27 -11.44 -6.99 -0.27
N HIS A 28 -12.58 -6.37 -0.58
CA HIS A 28 -13.83 -6.63 0.13
C HIS A 28 -14.31 -8.07 -0.09
N GLN A 29 -14.29 -8.57 -1.32
CA GLN A 29 -14.70 -9.93 -1.65
C GLN A 29 -13.67 -10.98 -1.21
N ASP A 30 -12.40 -10.77 -1.55
CA ASP A 30 -11.35 -11.78 -1.49
C ASP A 30 -10.73 -11.91 -0.11
N VAL A 31 -10.80 -10.87 0.73
CA VAL A 31 -10.18 -10.82 2.06
C VAL A 31 -11.22 -10.60 3.16
N VAL A 32 -12.06 -9.57 3.06
CA VAL A 32 -13.03 -9.22 4.12
C VAL A 32 -14.16 -10.25 4.20
N ASN A 33 -14.79 -10.56 3.06
CA ASN A 33 -15.92 -11.48 2.97
C ASN A 33 -15.53 -12.94 2.70
N ARG A 34 -14.25 -13.28 2.87
CA ARG A 34 -13.79 -14.66 2.67
C ARG A 34 -14.43 -15.59 3.70
N ILE A 35 -15.28 -16.50 3.22
CA ILE A 35 -16.00 -17.48 4.05
C ILE A 35 -15.09 -18.61 4.51
N THR A 36 -14.11 -18.98 3.68
CA THR A 36 -13.28 -20.17 3.88
C THR A 36 -11.92 -19.83 4.47
N ILE A 37 -11.60 -20.43 5.61
CA ILE A 37 -10.24 -20.42 6.16
C ILE A 37 -9.54 -21.68 5.66
N PRO A 38 -8.38 -21.57 4.99
CA PRO A 38 -7.65 -22.74 4.52
C PRO A 38 -7.21 -23.64 5.68
N PRO A 39 -7.24 -24.98 5.51
CA PRO A 39 -6.76 -25.91 6.53
C PRO A 39 -5.31 -25.64 6.89
N THR A 40 -4.96 -25.73 8.18
CA THR A 40 -3.58 -25.50 8.66
C THR A 40 -2.55 -26.48 8.08
N GLU A 41 -3.01 -27.64 7.60
CA GLU A 41 -2.17 -28.66 6.94
C GLU A 41 -1.66 -28.18 5.57
N ASP A 42 -2.44 -27.33 4.89
CA ASP A 42 -2.00 -26.64 3.68
C ASP A 42 -1.24 -25.37 4.06
N ARG A 43 0.06 -25.53 4.29
CA ARG A 43 0.93 -24.43 4.72
C ARG A 43 1.01 -23.28 3.71
N ASP A 44 0.92 -23.55 2.41
CA ASP A 44 0.98 -22.48 1.40
C ASP A 44 -0.31 -21.67 1.40
N ALA A 45 -1.48 -22.34 1.37
CA ALA A 45 -2.76 -21.66 1.43
C ALA A 45 -2.95 -20.90 2.75
N SER A 46 -2.52 -21.50 3.87
CA SER A 46 -2.54 -20.84 5.18
C SER A 46 -1.65 -19.60 5.23
N PHE A 47 -0.45 -19.67 4.63
CA PHE A 47 0.42 -18.51 4.53
C PHE A 47 -0.15 -17.42 3.62
N GLN A 48 -0.71 -17.77 2.45
CA GLN A 48 -1.38 -16.82 1.56
C GLN A 48 -2.50 -16.08 2.29
N TYR A 49 -3.38 -16.81 2.97
CA TYR A 49 -4.47 -16.22 3.75
C TYR A 49 -3.95 -15.25 4.83
N SER A 50 -2.90 -15.64 5.55
CA SER A 50 -2.26 -14.76 6.54
C SER A 50 -1.64 -13.52 5.91
N ALA A 51 -0.94 -13.69 4.78
CA ALA A 51 -0.28 -12.62 4.05
C ALA A 51 -1.28 -11.60 3.50
N GLU A 52 -2.36 -12.04 2.87
CA GLU A 52 -3.46 -11.20 2.39
C GLU A 52 -4.08 -10.42 3.55
N LYS A 53 -4.42 -11.11 4.65
CA LYS A 53 -5.07 -10.48 5.81
C LYS A 53 -4.18 -9.41 6.46
N LEU A 54 -2.91 -9.73 6.70
CA LEU A 54 -1.97 -8.80 7.35
C LEU A 54 -1.65 -7.60 6.45
N THR A 55 -1.42 -7.84 5.17
CA THR A 55 -1.05 -6.78 4.23
C THR A 55 -2.24 -5.88 3.95
N THR A 56 -3.42 -6.45 3.71
CA THR A 56 -4.67 -5.70 3.54
C THR A 56 -4.98 -4.86 4.77
N SER A 57 -4.86 -5.42 5.97
CA SER A 57 -5.09 -4.65 7.21
C SER A 57 -4.17 -3.45 7.33
N ALA A 58 -2.90 -3.57 6.93
CA ALA A 58 -1.97 -2.44 6.93
C ALA A 58 -2.33 -1.39 5.87
N ILE A 59 -2.75 -1.83 4.68
CA ILE A 59 -3.14 -0.96 3.57
C ILE A 59 -4.44 -0.22 3.87
N THR A 60 -5.48 -0.89 4.38
CA THR A 60 -6.75 -0.27 4.76
C THR A 60 -6.53 0.85 5.77
N GLN A 61 -5.62 0.67 6.73
CA GLN A 61 -5.32 1.69 7.72
C GLN A 61 -4.72 2.95 7.09
N ILE A 62 -3.69 2.82 6.24
CA ILE A 62 -3.09 3.99 5.58
C ILE A 62 -4.05 4.62 4.55
N TYR A 63 -4.81 3.81 3.82
CA TYR A 63 -5.79 4.26 2.84
C TYR A 63 -6.88 5.11 3.51
N HIS A 64 -7.39 4.69 4.69
CA HIS A 64 -8.34 5.49 5.46
C HIS A 64 -7.80 6.89 5.77
N TYR A 65 -6.53 7.00 6.22
CA TYR A 65 -5.92 8.30 6.48
C TYR A 65 -5.65 9.12 5.22
N MET A 66 -5.40 8.48 4.07
CA MET A 66 -5.25 9.16 2.78
C MET A 66 -6.58 9.80 2.37
N ILE A 67 -7.70 9.08 2.49
CA ILE A 67 -9.05 9.60 2.25
C ILE A 67 -9.40 10.73 3.22
N GLU A 68 -9.26 10.52 4.53
CA GLU A 68 -9.56 11.57 5.53
C GLU A 68 -8.72 12.83 5.31
N GLY A 69 -7.45 12.65 4.92
CA GLY A 69 -6.50 13.72 4.63
C GLY A 69 -6.71 14.40 3.28
N GLY A 70 -7.48 13.82 2.36
CA GLY A 70 -7.63 14.32 0.99
C GLY A 70 -6.31 14.28 0.21
N LEU A 71 -5.49 13.25 0.46
CA LEU A 71 -4.18 13.07 -0.13
C LEU A 71 -4.20 11.89 -1.10
N ASP A 72 -3.67 12.10 -2.30
CA ASP A 72 -3.63 11.05 -3.33
C ASP A 72 -2.65 9.95 -2.98
N TYR A 73 -1.58 10.29 -2.26
CA TYR A 73 -0.42 9.45 -2.09
C TYR A 73 -0.22 9.01 -0.64
N GLY A 74 0.27 7.78 -0.51
CA GLY A 74 0.63 7.17 0.76
C GLY A 74 1.82 6.23 0.60
N LEU A 75 2.48 5.94 1.71
CA LEU A 75 3.64 5.08 1.75
C LEU A 75 3.59 4.19 2.98
N LEU A 76 3.61 2.87 2.76
CA LEU A 76 3.78 1.86 3.79
C LEU A 76 5.20 1.29 3.70
N THR A 77 5.91 1.17 4.82
CA THR A 77 7.22 0.53 4.82
C THR A 77 7.45 -0.41 6.01
N THR A 78 8.27 -1.44 5.77
CA THR A 78 8.82 -2.33 6.79
C THR A 78 10.28 -2.03 7.10
N GLY A 79 10.86 -1.01 6.47
CA GLY A 79 12.30 -0.74 6.46
C GLY A 79 13.07 -1.57 5.43
N GLU A 80 12.60 -2.77 5.10
CA GLU A 80 13.17 -3.61 4.02
C GLU A 80 12.43 -3.41 2.69
N THR A 81 11.10 -3.32 2.76
CA THR A 81 10.20 -3.14 1.62
C THR A 81 9.47 -1.82 1.76
N ILE A 82 9.22 -1.18 0.62
CA ILE A 82 8.40 0.04 0.50
C ILE A 82 7.21 -0.31 -0.38
N VAL A 83 6.02 0.14 0.01
CA VAL A 83 4.81 0.08 -0.79
C VAL A 83 4.34 1.52 -0.99
N PHE A 84 4.49 2.00 -2.23
CA PHE A 84 3.95 3.28 -2.65
C PHE A 84 2.50 3.09 -3.07
N LEU A 85 1.63 3.98 -2.63
CA LEU A 85 0.18 3.92 -2.84
C LEU A 85 -0.31 5.19 -3.52
N LYS A 86 -1.30 5.03 -4.40
CA LYS A 86 -2.02 6.15 -5.03
C LYS A 86 -3.52 5.84 -5.11
N ILE A 87 -4.35 6.71 -4.54
CA ILE A 87 -5.81 6.66 -4.70
C ILE A 87 -6.19 7.11 -6.10
N ASP A 88 -7.14 6.40 -6.70
CA ASP A 88 -7.92 6.96 -7.80
C ASP A 88 -9.10 7.74 -7.23
N TRP A 89 -9.09 9.07 -7.34
CA TRP A 89 -10.19 9.88 -6.81
C TRP A 89 -11.41 9.92 -7.74
N GLU A 90 -11.24 9.53 -9.01
CA GLU A 90 -12.39 9.33 -9.91
C GLU A 90 -13.12 8.02 -9.59
N ASP A 91 -12.41 7.04 -9.03
CA ASP A 91 -12.94 5.77 -8.54
C ASP A 91 -12.28 5.37 -7.20
N PRO A 92 -12.77 5.90 -6.05
CA PRO A 92 -12.15 5.66 -4.76
C PRO A 92 -12.03 4.18 -4.37
N GLU A 93 -12.83 3.29 -4.94
CA GLU A 93 -12.70 1.84 -4.69
C GLU A 93 -11.38 1.26 -5.26
N THR A 94 -10.71 1.99 -6.15
CA THR A 94 -9.45 1.60 -6.78
C THR A 94 -8.23 2.23 -6.07
N LEU A 95 -7.32 1.36 -5.62
CA LEU A 95 -6.03 1.75 -5.04
C LEU A 95 -4.89 1.18 -5.88
N PHE A 96 -4.08 2.06 -6.45
CA PHE A 96 -2.84 1.66 -7.13
C PHE A 96 -1.71 1.46 -6.12
N TYR A 97 -0.85 0.49 -6.39
CA TYR A 97 0.33 0.24 -5.57
C TYR A 97 1.57 -0.09 -6.40
N HIS A 98 2.74 0.21 -5.82
CA HIS A 98 4.03 -0.26 -6.31
C HIS A 98 4.86 -0.76 -5.13
N VAL A 99 5.32 -2.01 -5.21
CA VAL A 99 6.21 -2.61 -4.20
C VAL A 99 7.64 -2.44 -4.67
N ALA A 100 8.46 -1.82 -3.82
CA ALA A 100 9.88 -1.64 -4.06
C ALA A 100 10.72 -2.27 -2.95
N GLU A 101 11.86 -2.81 -3.34
CA GLU A 101 12.83 -3.45 -2.46
C GLU A 101 14.22 -2.90 -2.72
N PRO A 102 14.54 -1.71 -2.18
CA PRO A 102 15.70 -0.93 -2.59
C PRO A 102 17.03 -1.69 -2.56
N LYS A 103 17.21 -2.57 -1.56
CA LYS A 103 18.41 -3.40 -1.45
C LYS A 103 18.53 -4.40 -2.59
N ALA A 104 17.42 -5.07 -2.96
CA ALA A 104 17.43 -6.04 -4.05
C ALA A 104 17.56 -5.34 -5.41
N GLU A 105 16.88 -4.21 -5.58
CA GLU A 105 16.92 -3.41 -6.82
C GLU A 105 18.30 -2.81 -7.08
N ALA A 106 18.97 -2.25 -6.06
CA ALA A 106 20.32 -1.72 -6.21
C ALA A 106 21.35 -2.80 -6.59
N LEU A 107 21.15 -4.04 -6.13
CA LEU A 107 21.97 -5.19 -6.53
C LEU A 107 21.65 -5.67 -7.95
N ALA A 108 20.38 -5.61 -8.35
CA ALA A 108 19.92 -6.00 -9.68
C ALA A 108 20.30 -4.97 -10.77
N HIS A 109 20.47 -3.71 -10.40
CA HIS A 109 20.80 -2.60 -11.31
C HIS A 109 22.06 -1.83 -10.88
N PRO A 110 23.27 -2.44 -10.98
CA PRO A 110 24.51 -1.81 -10.49
C PRO A 110 24.80 -0.45 -11.13
N GLU A 111 24.51 -0.30 -12.42
CA GLU A 111 24.69 0.93 -13.22
C GLU A 111 23.81 2.10 -12.74
N HIS A 112 22.71 1.81 -12.03
CA HIS A 112 21.74 2.80 -11.51
C HIS A 112 21.50 2.62 -10.00
N SER A 113 22.49 2.05 -9.30
CA SER A 113 22.34 1.65 -7.89
C SER A 113 22.03 2.83 -6.97
N ASP A 114 22.49 4.03 -7.31
CA ASP A 114 22.20 5.30 -6.65
C ASP A 114 20.71 5.67 -6.73
N LEU A 115 20.07 5.43 -7.88
CA LEU A 115 18.65 5.68 -8.12
C LEU A 115 17.74 4.62 -7.46
N CYS A 116 18.25 3.40 -7.27
CA CYS A 116 17.52 2.31 -6.61
C CYS A 116 17.57 2.39 -5.08
N THR A 117 18.33 3.31 -4.48
CA THR A 117 18.39 3.43 -3.02
C THR A 117 17.04 3.84 -2.42
N ALA A 118 16.80 3.45 -1.17
CA ALA A 118 15.58 3.87 -0.47
C ALA A 118 15.46 5.40 -0.49
N VAL A 119 16.55 6.12 -0.19
CA VAL A 119 16.59 7.59 -0.18
C VAL A 119 16.17 8.19 -1.52
N ALA A 120 16.71 7.68 -2.63
CA ALA A 120 16.36 8.17 -3.96
C ALA A 120 14.87 7.93 -4.28
N GLN A 121 14.35 6.75 -3.96
CA GLN A 121 12.94 6.43 -4.19
C GLN A 121 11.99 7.26 -3.30
N TYR A 122 12.30 7.43 -2.00
CA TYR A 122 11.55 8.31 -1.10
C TYR A 122 11.53 9.75 -1.61
N LEU A 123 12.67 10.26 -2.09
CA LEU A 123 12.76 11.62 -2.63
C LEU A 123 11.90 11.76 -3.89
N ALA A 124 12.03 10.84 -4.84
CA ALA A 124 11.25 10.86 -6.07
C ALA A 124 9.74 10.82 -5.78
N PHE A 125 9.31 9.91 -4.91
CA PHE A 125 7.91 9.81 -4.51
C PHE A 125 7.41 11.07 -3.78
N THR A 126 8.24 11.65 -2.91
CA THR A 126 7.89 12.90 -2.21
C THR A 126 7.70 14.06 -3.19
N LEU A 127 8.55 14.16 -4.22
CA LEU A 127 8.42 15.19 -5.26
C LEU A 127 7.14 15.00 -6.08
N ILE A 128 6.79 13.76 -6.44
CA ILE A 128 5.53 13.44 -7.11
C ILE A 128 4.33 13.87 -6.25
N ALA A 129 4.35 13.50 -4.96
CA ALA A 129 3.26 13.83 -4.04
C ALA A 129 3.13 15.34 -3.78
N LEU A 130 4.25 16.07 -3.68
CA LEU A 130 4.23 17.53 -3.56
C LEU A 130 3.60 18.21 -4.78
N ASN A 131 3.85 17.67 -5.98
CA ASN A 131 3.31 18.22 -7.22
C ASN A 131 1.79 17.97 -7.38
N SER A 132 1.18 17.08 -6.58
CA SER A 132 -0.27 16.86 -6.60
C SER A 132 -1.03 17.65 -5.52
N LEU A 133 -0.31 18.34 -4.63
CA LEU A 133 -0.94 19.16 -3.58
C LEU A 133 -1.79 20.33 -4.11
N GLU A 134 -1.55 20.77 -5.34
CA GLU A 134 -2.37 21.80 -5.98
C GLU A 134 -3.81 21.34 -6.25
N GLY A 135 -4.08 20.03 -6.18
CA GLY A 135 -5.39 19.40 -6.38
C GLY A 135 -6.01 18.79 -5.12
N GLN A 136 -5.61 19.21 -3.91
CA GLN A 136 -6.10 18.59 -2.66
C GLN A 136 -7.64 18.52 -2.59
N HIS A 137 -8.13 17.33 -2.23
CA HIS A 137 -9.55 17.00 -2.27
C HIS A 137 -10.33 17.67 -1.14
N GLY A 138 -11.44 18.32 -1.52
CA GLY A 138 -12.30 19.08 -0.63
C GLY A 138 -12.97 18.22 0.45
N GLN A 139 -13.67 18.85 1.41
CA GLN A 139 -14.43 18.10 2.42
C GLN A 139 -15.56 17.26 1.78
N GLU A 140 -16.25 17.81 0.77
CA GLU A 140 -17.37 17.13 0.10
C GLU A 140 -16.90 15.86 -0.63
N GLU A 141 -15.79 15.96 -1.37
CA GLU A 141 -15.24 14.84 -2.13
C GLU A 141 -14.76 13.71 -1.22
N ARG A 142 -14.12 14.05 -0.09
CA ARG A 142 -13.75 13.08 0.94
C ARG A 142 -14.94 12.38 1.56
N GLN A 143 -16.00 13.12 1.88
CA GLN A 143 -17.23 12.54 2.43
C GLN A 143 -17.91 11.62 1.41
N ASN A 144 -17.92 12.01 0.12
CA ASN A 144 -18.43 11.16 -0.94
C ASN A 144 -17.62 9.86 -1.07
N ALA A 145 -16.29 9.96 -1.11
CA ALA A 145 -15.41 8.80 -1.17
C ALA A 145 -15.62 7.86 0.03
N MET A 146 -15.70 8.39 1.26
CA MET A 146 -16.04 7.60 2.44
C MET A 146 -17.41 6.92 2.33
N GLY A 147 -18.42 7.64 1.81
CA GLY A 147 -19.76 7.09 1.64
C GLY A 147 -19.83 5.93 0.65
N ILE A 148 -19.01 5.94 -0.40
CA ILE A 148 -18.88 4.84 -1.37
C ILE A 148 -18.26 3.60 -0.70
N LEU A 149 -17.28 3.80 0.18
CA LEU A 149 -16.55 2.71 0.84
C LEU A 149 -17.34 2.03 1.97
N ASP A 150 -18.37 2.70 2.49
CA ASP A 150 -19.25 2.18 3.55
C ASP A 150 -20.41 1.31 3.00
N THR A 151 -20.57 1.20 1.68
CA THR A 151 -21.63 0.41 0.99
C THR A 151 -21.20 -0.99 0.58
#